data_AF-A0A151GAD8-F1
#
_entry.id   AF-A0A151GAD8-F1
#
_cell.length_a   1.000
_cell.length_b   1.000
_cell.length_c   1.000
_cell.angle_alpha   90.00
_cell.angle_beta   90.00
_cell.angle_gamma   90.00
#
_symmetry.space_group_name_H-M   'P 1'
#
loop_
_entity.id
_entity.type
_entity.pdbx_description
1 polymer ?
#
loop_
_entity_poly.entity_id
_entity_poly.type
_entity_poly.pdbx_seq_one_letter_code
_entity_poly.pdbx_strand_id
1 'polypeptide(L)'
;MASDTASEEPRQATREEMREARLPLAYRDSCAHLLIPLNQCRRETWYAPWKCGPSAFYRHPSLRWCADRWPGRLRVQDERHSYEKCQYVEFKKRVAKMDELRESKNGARSN
;
A
#
# COMPACT_ATOMS: atom_id res chain seq x y z
N MET A 1 -29.78 -12.38 13.81
CA MET A 1 -28.88 -12.97 12.82
C MET A 1 -27.55 -12.25 12.95
N ALA A 2 -26.62 -12.87 13.69
CA ALA A 2 -25.27 -12.37 13.87
C ALA A 2 -24.49 -12.58 12.57
N SER A 3 -23.87 -11.52 12.07
CA SER A 3 -22.83 -11.62 11.04
C SER A 3 -21.78 -10.56 11.36
N ASP A 4 -21.14 -10.75 12.51
CA ASP A 4 -19.75 -10.34 12.71
C ASP A 4 -18.88 -11.19 11.79
N THR A 5 -18.67 -10.69 10.58
CA THR A 5 -17.48 -11.06 9.79
C THR A 5 -16.81 -9.75 9.44
N ALA A 6 -16.18 -9.16 10.46
CA ALA A 6 -15.26 -8.04 10.32
C ALA A 6 -14.01 -8.52 9.58
N SER A 7 -14.11 -8.66 8.27
CA SER A 7 -12.96 -8.48 7.39
C SER A 7 -12.63 -6.99 7.42
N GLU A 8 -11.55 -6.63 8.11
CA GLU A 8 -10.90 -5.32 8.04
C GLU A 8 -10.58 -4.97 6.57
N GLU A 9 -11.51 -4.39 5.84
CA GLU A 9 -11.20 -3.80 4.53
C GLU A 9 -10.60 -2.41 4.75
N PRO A 10 -9.32 -2.20 4.40
CA PRO A 10 -8.72 -0.89 4.52
C PRO A 10 -9.40 0.06 3.51
N ARG A 11 -9.68 1.30 3.95
CA ARG A 11 -10.33 2.32 3.12
C ARG A 11 -9.57 2.48 1.80
N GLN A 12 -10.17 2.06 0.70
CA GLN A 12 -9.61 2.27 -0.63
C GLN A 12 -9.62 3.77 -0.97
N ALA A 13 -8.58 4.23 -1.67
CA ALA A 13 -8.46 5.62 -2.05
C ALA A 13 -9.53 5.96 -3.09
N THR A 14 -10.11 7.15 -3.00
CA THR A 14 -11.05 7.60 -4.02
C THR A 14 -10.31 7.92 -5.32
N ARG A 15 -11.01 7.88 -6.45
CA ARG A 15 -10.44 8.26 -7.75
C ARG A 15 -9.90 9.70 -7.74
N GLU A 16 -10.53 10.58 -6.97
CA GLU A 16 -10.12 11.98 -6.80
C GLU A 16 -8.82 12.08 -6.01
N GLU A 17 -8.72 11.39 -4.87
CA GLU A 17 -7.49 11.30 -4.05
C GLU A 17 -6.31 10.76 -4.89
N MET A 18 -6.53 9.75 -5.73
CA MET A 18 -5.50 9.21 -6.64
C MET A 18 -5.08 10.19 -7.74
N ARG A 19 -6.03 11.00 -8.26
CA ARG A 19 -5.76 12.04 -9.26
C ARG A 19 -4.95 13.18 -8.64
N GLU A 20 -5.34 13.63 -7.45
CA GLU A 20 -4.69 14.70 -6.70
C GLU A 20 -3.26 14.32 -6.31
N ALA A 21 -3.05 13.07 -5.87
CA ALA A 21 -1.73 12.52 -5.57
C ALA A 21 -0.85 12.31 -6.82
N ARG A 22 -1.40 12.51 -8.03
CA ARG A 22 -0.75 12.33 -9.33
C ARG A 22 -0.17 10.91 -9.50
N LEU A 23 -0.93 9.89 -9.10
CA LEU A 23 -0.51 8.50 -9.30
C LEU A 23 -0.48 8.12 -10.79
N PRO A 24 0.58 7.43 -11.27
CA PRO A 24 0.61 6.86 -12.61
C PRO A 24 -0.51 5.83 -12.77
N LEU A 25 -1.00 5.64 -14.00
CA LEU A 25 -2.12 4.73 -14.27
C LEU A 25 -1.88 3.30 -13.74
N ALA A 26 -0.65 2.81 -13.81
CA ALA A 26 -0.28 1.47 -13.33
C ALA A 26 -0.48 1.27 -11.81
N TYR A 27 -0.46 2.34 -11.02
CA TYR A 27 -0.54 2.30 -9.55
C TYR A 27 -1.89 2.82 -9.01
N ARG A 28 -2.91 2.89 -9.87
CA ARG A 28 -4.29 3.26 -9.48
C ARG A 28 -5.12 2.02 -9.20
N ASP A 29 -4.63 1.20 -8.29
CA ASP A 29 -5.19 -0.09 -7.93
C ASP A 29 -5.85 -0.05 -6.53
N SER A 30 -6.39 -1.18 -6.07
CA SER A 30 -7.04 -1.29 -4.75
C SER A 30 -6.08 -0.95 -3.61
N CYS A 31 -4.77 -1.14 -3.78
CA CYS A 31 -3.74 -0.83 -2.79
C CYS A 31 -3.25 0.63 -2.80
N ALA A 32 -3.79 1.51 -3.67
CA ALA A 32 -3.32 2.89 -3.82
C ALA A 32 -3.40 3.73 -2.54
N HIS A 33 -4.32 3.40 -1.62
CA HIS A 33 -4.47 4.07 -0.33
C HIS A 33 -3.23 3.97 0.58
N LEU A 34 -2.42 2.91 0.44
CA LEU A 34 -1.15 2.76 1.16
C LEU A 34 0.00 3.48 0.44
N LEU A 35 -0.11 3.65 -0.88
CA LEU A 35 0.93 4.24 -1.71
C LEU A 35 0.94 5.79 -1.63
N ILE A 36 -0.23 6.41 -1.47
CA ILE A 36 -0.35 7.87 -1.32
C ILE A 36 0.50 8.38 -0.12
N PRO A 37 0.33 7.87 1.12
CA PRO A 37 1.13 8.32 2.25
C PRO A 37 2.61 7.89 2.13
N LEU A 38 2.89 6.69 1.58
CA LEU A 38 4.27 6.24 1.31
C LEU A 38 5.04 7.20 0.39
N ASN A 39 4.40 7.69 -0.66
CA ASN A 39 5.02 8.63 -1.59
C ASN A 39 5.18 10.02 -0.97
N GLN A 40 4.32 10.43 -0.04
CA GLN A 40 4.54 11.64 0.75
C GLN A 40 5.78 11.48 1.63
N CYS A 41 5.89 10.38 2.40
CA CYS A 41 7.08 10.08 3.20
C CYS A 41 8.36 10.09 2.35
N ARG A 42 8.35 9.42 1.19
CA ARG A 42 9.51 9.38 0.27
C ARG A 42 9.93 10.76 -0.20
N ARG A 43 8.98 11.62 -0.59
CA ARG A 43 9.30 12.98 -1.05
C ARG A 43 9.83 13.88 0.08
N GLU A 44 9.20 13.81 1.25
CA GLU A 44 9.61 14.60 2.42
C GLU A 44 11.00 14.20 2.96
N THR A 45 11.33 12.91 2.87
CA THR A 45 12.61 12.35 3.36
C THR A 45 13.65 12.18 2.26
N TRP A 46 13.43 12.76 1.07
CA TRP A 46 14.33 12.67 -0.07
C TRP A 46 14.71 11.23 -0.45
N TYR A 47 13.75 10.31 -0.33
CA TYR A 47 13.90 8.89 -0.65
C TYR A 47 14.98 8.18 0.17
N ALA A 48 15.31 8.70 1.36
CA ALA A 48 16.23 8.07 2.29
C ALA A 48 15.79 6.61 2.60
N PRO A 49 16.63 5.59 2.31
CA PRO A 49 16.26 4.17 2.43
C PRO A 49 15.78 3.73 3.82
N TRP A 50 16.24 4.41 4.88
CA TRP A 50 16.00 4.05 6.27
C TRP A 50 14.78 4.74 6.93
N LYS A 51 14.05 5.61 6.20
CA LYS A 51 12.99 6.45 6.79
C LYS A 51 11.55 5.97 6.55
N CYS A 52 11.24 5.32 5.43
CA CYS A 52 9.88 4.92 5.04
C CYS A 52 9.72 3.39 4.96
N GLY A 53 10.35 2.65 5.88
CA GLY A 53 10.31 1.19 6.01
C GLY A 53 10.18 0.77 7.48
N PRO A 54 10.13 -0.54 7.79
CA PRO A 54 9.85 -1.03 9.15
C PRO A 54 10.97 -0.75 10.16
N SER A 55 12.12 -0.28 9.67
CA SER A 55 13.29 0.09 10.46
C SER A 55 13.36 1.58 10.76
N ALA A 56 12.26 2.35 10.62
CA ALA A 56 12.19 3.74 11.07
C ALA A 56 12.18 3.86 12.62
N PHE A 57 12.85 2.92 13.29
CA PHE A 57 13.16 2.85 14.71
C PHE A 57 14.49 3.50 15.09
N TYR A 58 15.21 4.13 14.15
CA TYR A 58 16.27 5.05 14.55
C TYR A 58 15.67 6.37 15.03
N ARG A 59 15.22 6.35 16.29
CA ARG A 59 15.04 7.52 17.14
C ARG A 59 16.40 8.19 17.29
N HIS A 60 16.82 8.98 16.30
CA HIS A 60 18.06 9.74 16.38
C HIS A 60 17.84 10.95 17.29
N PRO A 61 18.54 11.08 18.43
CA PRO A 61 18.28 12.14 19.42
C PRO A 61 18.40 13.56 18.85
N SER A 62 19.22 13.77 17.81
CA SER A 62 19.41 15.09 17.19
C SER A 62 18.39 15.47 16.10
N LEU A 63 17.52 14.55 15.67
CA LEU A 63 16.52 14.79 14.61
C LEU A 63 15.11 14.89 15.18
N ARG A 64 14.98 15.57 16.32
CA ARG A 64 13.69 15.98 16.92
C ARG A 64 12.87 16.90 15.99
N TRP A 65 13.51 17.50 15.00
CA TRP A 65 12.93 18.44 14.05
C TRP A 65 11.80 17.90 13.14
N CYS A 66 11.59 16.57 13.06
CA CYS A 66 10.42 16.02 12.34
C CYS A 66 9.26 15.61 13.26
N ALA A 67 9.47 15.52 14.58
CA ALA A 67 8.42 15.16 15.53
C ALA A 67 7.58 16.38 15.96
N ASP A 68 8.21 17.55 16.04
CA ASP A 68 7.57 18.76 16.59
C ASP A 68 6.77 19.56 15.54
N ARG A 69 6.82 19.17 14.26
CA ARG A 69 5.98 19.69 13.17
C ARG A 69 5.09 18.58 12.64
N TRP A 70 4.19 18.03 13.47
CA TRP A 70 2.89 17.49 13.08
C TRP A 70 2.20 16.87 14.32
N PRO A 71 1.43 17.67 15.09
CA PRO A 71 0.51 17.09 16.06
C PRO A 71 -0.62 16.45 15.27
N GLY A 72 -0.54 15.13 15.02
CA GLY A 72 -1.61 14.36 14.37
C GLY A 72 -1.21 13.37 13.26
N ARG A 73 0.08 13.11 12.98
CA ARG A 73 0.43 12.10 11.96
C ARG A 73 0.35 10.68 12.53
N LEU A 74 -0.74 10.02 12.15
CA LEU A 74 -0.97 8.57 12.19
C LEU A 74 0.31 7.77 11.88
N ARG A 75 0.52 6.68 12.64
CA ARG A 75 1.67 5.74 12.58
C ARG A 75 2.29 5.55 11.17
N VAL A 76 3.43 6.18 10.93
CA VAL A 76 4.28 6.02 9.72
C VAL A 76 5.31 4.88 9.95
N GLN A 77 4.88 3.66 10.32
CA GLN A 77 5.83 2.57 10.64
C GLN A 77 5.72 1.33 9.75
N ASP A 78 4.73 1.21 8.86
CA ASP A 78 4.55 -0.03 8.05
C ASP A 78 4.28 0.20 6.56
N GLU A 79 4.47 1.41 6.03
CA GLU A 79 3.96 1.80 4.70
C GLU A 79 4.53 0.99 3.51
N ARG A 80 5.84 0.68 3.49
CA ARG A 80 6.42 -0.10 2.38
C ARG A 80 5.96 -1.56 2.38
N HIS A 81 6.10 -2.25 3.52
CA HIS A 81 5.74 -3.67 3.61
C HIS A 81 4.22 -3.89 3.56
N SER A 82 3.41 -2.96 4.06
CA SER A 82 1.95 -3.05 3.91
C SER A 82 1.53 -2.91 2.44
N TYR A 83 2.09 -1.94 1.70
CA TYR A 83 1.82 -1.80 0.26
C TYR A 83 2.27 -3.04 -0.53
N GLU A 84 3.48 -3.53 -0.28
CA GLU A 84 4.01 -4.75 -0.93
C GLU A 84 3.19 -6.00 -0.59
N LYS A 85 2.77 -6.16 0.67
CA LYS A 85 1.89 -7.26 1.09
C LYS A 85 0.53 -7.18 0.40
N CYS A 86 -0.03 -5.99 0.26
CA CYS A 86 -1.29 -5.78 -0.46
C CYS A 86 -1.17 -6.19 -1.93
N GLN A 87 -0.10 -5.75 -2.62
CA GLN A 87 0.19 -6.17 -4.00
C GLN A 87 0.35 -7.68 -4.14
N TYR A 88 0.99 -8.31 -3.17
CA TYR A 88 1.19 -9.76 -3.17
C TYR A 88 -0.13 -10.53 -3.00
N VAL A 89 -1.04 -10.04 -2.16
CA VAL A 89 -2.38 -10.61 -2.01
C VAL A 89 -3.18 -10.45 -3.31
N GLU A 90 -3.14 -9.28 -3.96
CA GLU A 90 -3.76 -9.06 -5.28
C GLU A 90 -3.16 -9.95 -6.37
N PHE A 91 -1.84 -10.18 -6.34
CA PHE A 91 -1.19 -11.14 -7.23
C PHE A 91 -1.73 -12.56 -7.05
N LYS A 92 -1.87 -13.04 -5.80
CA LYS A 92 -2.44 -14.37 -5.53
C LYS A 92 -3.87 -14.52 -6.05
N LYS A 93 -4.71 -13.48 -5.89
CA LYS A 93 -6.07 -13.49 -6.45
C LYS A 93 -6.06 -13.61 -7.97
N ARG A 94 -5.13 -12.93 -8.65
CA ARG A 94 -4.98 -13.04 -10.12
C ARG A 94 -4.47 -14.41 -10.55
N VAL A 95 -3.59 -15.04 -9.77
CA VAL A 95 -3.14 -16.42 -10.03
C VAL A 95 -4.32 -17.39 -9.90
N ALA A 96 -5.10 -17.31 -8.83
CA ALA A 96 -6.29 -18.15 -8.64
C ALA A 96 -7.28 -18.02 -9.82
N LYS A 97 -7.56 -16.78 -10.24
CA LYS A 97 -8.42 -16.52 -11.41
C LYS A 97 -7.83 -17.09 -12.71
N MET A 98 -6.51 -17.03 -12.89
CA MET A 98 -5.86 -17.62 -14.06
C MET A 98 -5.93 -19.14 -14.06
N ASP A 99 -5.85 -19.79 -12.90
CA ASP A 99 -5.97 -21.24 -12.77
C ASP A 99 -7.41 -21.70 -13.06
N GLU A 100 -8.43 -20.99 -12.56
CA GLU A 100 -9.85 -21.19 -12.93
C GLU A 100 -10.07 -21.07 -14.45
N LEU A 101 -9.43 -20.09 -15.09
CA LEU A 101 -9.48 -19.90 -16.55
C LEU A 101 -8.76 -21.00 -17.32
N ARG A 102 -7.70 -21.58 -16.75
CA ARG A 102 -6.98 -22.71 -17.36
C ARG A 102 -7.80 -24.00 -17.26
N GLU A 103 -8.44 -24.25 -16.13
CA GLU A 103 -9.33 -25.39 -15.92
C GLU A 103 -10.53 -25.33 -16.88
N SER A 104 -11.20 -24.18 -16.96
CA SER A 104 -12.33 -23.98 -17.88
C SER A 104 -11.94 -24.08 -19.36
N LYS A 105 -10.70 -23.73 -19.72
CA LYS A 105 -10.17 -23.89 -21.08
C LYS A 105 -9.48 -25.25 -21.32
N ASN A 106 -9.66 -26.22 -20.42
CA ASN A 106 -9.06 -27.56 -20.51
C ASN A 106 -7.54 -27.53 -20.76
N GLY A 107 -6.82 -26.63 -20.08
CA GLY A 107 -5.36 -26.48 -20.19
C GLY A 107 -4.87 -25.70 -21.42
N ALA A 108 -5.76 -25.18 -22.27
CA ALA A 108 -5.35 -24.40 -23.44
C ALA A 108 -4.74 -23.04 -23.02
N ARG A 109 -3.44 -22.87 -23.25
CA ARG A 109 -2.74 -21.59 -23.07
C ARG A 109 -3.24 -20.59 -24.11
N SER A 110 -3.89 -19.52 -23.66
CA SER A 110 -4.24 -18.40 -24.54
C SER A 110 -2.93 -17.69 -24.91
N ASN A 111 -2.60 -17.63 -26.19
CA ASN A 111 -1.46 -16.87 -26.72
C ASN A 111 -1.99 -15.66 -27.48
#